data_AF-H4FEC6-F1
#
_entry.id   AF-H4FEC6-F1
#
_cell.length_a   1.000
_cell.length_b   1.000
_cell.length_c   1.000
_cell.angle_alpha   90.00
_cell.angle_beta   90.00
_cell.angle_gamma   90.00
#
_symmetry.space_group_name_H-M   'P 1'
#
loop_
_entity.id
_entity.type
_entity.pdbx_description
1 polymer ?
#
loop_
_entity_poly.entity_id
_entity_poly.type
_entity_poly.pdbx_seq_one_letter_code
_entity_poly.pdbx_strand_id
1 'polypeptide(L)'
;MNEMVASFSYSPILVALSVLVAIQASYVGISLALLIPGAFANRRRLLIAGSATTLAVGIWSMHFIGMLAVTASVEIDYAVLPTLLSFFVSGLVTGIAIYLASLRSQRLLILAAFAMGFGITAMHYVGMIAIHSVVHVNHDPLYVLASVTIAIAASGLALWLAFSADRRPPLFLCAAVLGCAVSGMHYMAMAGMSLHLSGSHDAVAKSVISGDMLAIIVSVVACTISAVFMLALIPSETQDGAGDAGWSTAHALVSAGIEPATGDEYVGDARGIDVPAVDAGIALLPVEKNGARFHIAPDEIASVHSNAHYTYVFNGRDDLFCPLSISEIASRLGKARFFRTHRSYIVNLDFVVRVKKSGDAGVAELDTPVRRTVPVSRARLTALRQELALYQTVTPTGLSNA
;
A
#
# COMPACT_ATOMS: atom_id res chain seq x y z
N MET A 1 -29.20 40.48 -20.46
CA MET A 1 -27.96 40.77 -19.71
C MET A 1 -26.82 40.13 -20.49
N ASN A 2 -25.89 40.90 -21.02
CA ASN A 2 -24.70 40.32 -21.67
C ASN A 2 -23.79 39.79 -20.57
N GLU A 3 -23.77 38.47 -20.38
CA GLU A 3 -22.75 37.84 -19.54
C GLU A 3 -21.39 38.05 -20.21
N MET A 4 -20.52 38.83 -19.58
CA MET A 4 -19.15 39.01 -20.05
C MET A 4 -18.34 37.79 -19.67
N VAL A 5 -17.91 37.03 -20.68
CA VAL A 5 -16.98 35.91 -20.52
C VAL A 5 -15.58 36.46 -20.28
N ALA A 6 -14.96 36.13 -19.15
CA ALA A 6 -13.59 36.53 -18.86
C ALA A 6 -12.60 35.71 -19.69
N SER A 7 -11.66 36.37 -20.38
CA SER A 7 -10.52 35.71 -21.00
C SER A 7 -9.46 35.34 -19.96
N PHE A 8 -8.89 34.14 -20.07
CA PHE A 8 -7.79 33.71 -19.22
C PHE A 8 -6.62 33.13 -20.05
N SER A 9 -5.41 33.21 -19.51
CA SER A 9 -4.19 32.64 -20.09
C SER A 9 -3.49 31.71 -19.11
N TYR A 10 -2.54 30.90 -19.59
CA TYR A 10 -1.78 29.99 -18.73
C TYR A 10 -0.32 30.43 -18.55
N SER A 11 0.17 30.36 -17.32
CA SER A 11 1.60 30.42 -17.02
C SER A 11 2.27 29.09 -17.39
N PRO A 12 3.16 29.06 -18.41
CA PRO A 12 3.77 27.80 -18.88
C PRO A 12 4.59 27.08 -17.79
N ILE A 13 5.19 27.85 -16.88
CA ILE A 13 6.02 27.32 -15.79
C ILE A 13 5.15 26.57 -14.77
N LEU A 14 4.00 27.13 -14.40
CA LEU A 14 3.08 26.48 -13.46
C LEU A 14 2.40 25.27 -14.10
N VAL A 15 2.09 25.32 -15.39
CA VAL A 15 1.62 24.15 -16.13
C VAL A 15 2.65 23.02 -16.09
N ALA A 16 3.91 23.31 -16.44
CA ALA A 16 4.99 22.32 -16.39
C ALA A 16 5.19 21.77 -14.97
N LEU A 17 5.19 22.64 -13.95
CA LEU A 17 5.32 22.25 -12.55
C LEU A 17 4.19 21.31 -12.11
N SER A 18 2.93 21.61 -12.47
CA SER A 18 1.78 20.77 -12.12
C SER A 18 1.93 19.34 -12.68
N VAL A 19 2.37 19.22 -13.94
CA VAL A 19 2.60 17.95 -14.61
C VAL A 19 3.74 17.19 -13.93
N LEU A 20 4.86 17.86 -13.63
CA LEU A 20 5.99 17.23 -12.93
C LEU A 20 5.59 16.71 -11.55
N VAL A 21 4.84 17.49 -10.78
CA VAL A 21 4.33 17.08 -9.46
C VAL A 21 3.41 15.86 -9.58
N ALA A 22 2.53 15.82 -10.59
CA ALA A 22 1.66 14.67 -10.82
C ALA A 22 2.45 13.40 -11.17
N ILE A 23 3.46 13.52 -12.02
CA ILE A 23 4.34 12.39 -12.40
C ILE A 23 5.13 11.91 -11.19
N GLN A 24 5.72 12.83 -10.42
CA GLN A 24 6.48 12.50 -9.21
C GLN A 24 5.62 11.77 -8.17
N ALA A 25 4.44 12.29 -7.86
CA ALA A 25 3.53 11.66 -6.91
C ALA A 25 3.02 10.31 -7.43
N SER A 26 2.74 10.21 -8.73
CA SER A 26 2.40 8.93 -9.38
C SER A 26 3.52 7.91 -9.26
N TYR A 27 4.78 8.34 -9.41
CA TYR A 27 5.95 7.47 -9.24
C TYR A 27 6.03 6.90 -7.83
N VAL A 28 5.96 7.76 -6.81
CA VAL A 28 6.02 7.32 -5.41
C VAL A 28 4.79 6.47 -5.07
N GLY A 29 3.59 6.89 -5.47
CA GLY A 29 2.35 6.17 -5.23
C GLY A 29 2.35 4.76 -5.83
N ILE A 30 2.70 4.62 -7.12
CA ILE A 30 2.80 3.31 -7.78
C ILE A 30 3.93 2.48 -7.17
N SER A 31 5.06 3.08 -6.79
CA SER A 31 6.17 2.34 -6.16
C SER A 31 5.73 1.66 -4.86
N LEU A 32 4.97 2.35 -4.01
CA LEU A 32 4.38 1.79 -2.79
C LEU A 32 3.33 0.73 -3.14
N ALA A 33 2.50 1.01 -4.14
CA ALA A 33 1.44 0.11 -4.57
C ALA A 33 1.97 -1.25 -5.07
N LEU A 34 3.11 -1.24 -5.75
CA LEU A 34 3.77 -2.46 -6.25
C LEU A 34 4.33 -3.35 -5.14
N LEU A 35 4.53 -2.82 -3.92
CA LEU A 35 4.97 -3.58 -2.75
C LEU A 35 3.81 -4.28 -2.01
N ILE A 36 2.57 -3.85 -2.25
CA ILE A 36 1.36 -4.36 -1.55
C ILE A 36 1.18 -5.89 -1.70
N PRO A 37 1.32 -6.51 -2.89
CA PRO A 37 1.04 -7.94 -3.06
C PRO A 37 1.95 -8.86 -2.25
N GLY A 38 3.15 -8.39 -1.88
CA GLY A 38 4.11 -9.13 -1.07
C GLY A 38 4.12 -8.70 0.41
N ALA A 39 3.21 -7.84 0.84
CA ALA A 39 3.16 -7.30 2.19
C ALA A 39 2.02 -7.93 3.01
N PHE A 40 2.25 -8.11 4.31
CA PHE A 40 1.32 -8.75 5.23
C PHE A 40 0.83 -7.79 6.32
N ALA A 41 -0.35 -8.08 6.88
CA ALA A 41 -0.96 -7.40 8.02
C ALA A 41 -0.82 -5.85 7.99
N ASN A 42 -0.23 -5.27 9.03
CA ASN A 42 -0.10 -3.82 9.19
C ASN A 42 0.76 -3.17 8.09
N ARG A 43 1.78 -3.88 7.58
CA ARG A 43 2.60 -3.37 6.47
C ARG A 43 1.78 -3.22 5.20
N ARG A 44 0.86 -4.16 4.93
CA ARG A 44 -0.07 -4.04 3.80
C ARG A 44 -0.98 -2.82 3.96
N ARG A 45 -1.55 -2.61 5.14
CA ARG A 45 -2.39 -1.43 5.44
C ARG A 45 -1.60 -0.13 5.29
N LEU A 46 -0.38 -0.08 5.79
CA LEU A 46 0.49 1.09 5.69
C LEU A 46 0.90 1.40 4.25
N LEU A 47 1.17 0.38 3.42
CA LEU A 47 1.48 0.57 2.01
C LEU A 47 0.27 1.04 1.19
N ILE A 48 -0.93 0.51 1.48
CA ILE A 48 -2.17 1.01 0.88
C ILE A 48 -2.41 2.46 1.29
N ALA A 49 -2.32 2.75 2.60
CA ALA A 49 -2.50 4.11 3.12
C ALA A 49 -1.46 5.08 2.55
N GLY A 50 -0.18 4.68 2.51
CA GLY A 50 0.89 5.48 1.93
C GLY A 50 0.69 5.74 0.44
N SER A 51 0.37 4.70 -0.33
CA SER A 51 0.07 4.85 -1.76
C SER A 51 -1.13 5.76 -2.00
N ALA A 52 -2.22 5.56 -1.26
CA ALA A 52 -3.43 6.37 -1.37
C ALA A 52 -3.16 7.84 -1.00
N THR A 53 -2.49 8.08 0.12
CA THR A 53 -2.14 9.44 0.56
C THR A 53 -1.23 10.13 -0.45
N THR A 54 -0.15 9.49 -0.90
CA THR A 54 0.74 10.09 -1.90
C THR A 54 0.02 10.43 -3.19
N LEU A 55 -0.83 9.54 -3.71
CA LEU A 55 -1.60 9.80 -4.93
C LEU A 55 -2.63 10.91 -4.71
N ALA A 56 -3.38 10.89 -3.61
CA ALA A 56 -4.35 11.91 -3.26
C ALA A 56 -3.71 13.30 -3.20
N VAL A 57 -2.57 13.37 -2.51
CA VAL A 57 -1.80 14.60 -2.35
C VAL A 57 -1.26 15.07 -3.71
N GLY A 58 -0.72 14.16 -4.53
CA GLY A 58 -0.26 14.49 -5.89
C GLY A 58 -1.36 14.99 -6.83
N ILE A 59 -2.49 14.29 -6.87
CA ILE A 59 -3.67 14.65 -7.67
C ILE A 59 -4.16 16.04 -7.25
N TRP A 60 -4.28 16.25 -5.94
CA TRP A 60 -4.75 17.50 -5.38
C TRP A 60 -3.78 18.66 -5.60
N SER A 61 -2.49 18.47 -5.37
CA SER A 61 -1.48 19.50 -5.66
C SER A 61 -1.40 19.83 -7.15
N MET A 62 -1.45 18.83 -8.05
CA MET A 62 -1.49 19.12 -9.49
C MET A 62 -2.68 20.00 -9.83
N HIS A 63 -3.88 19.65 -9.35
CA HIS A 63 -5.09 20.43 -9.60
C HIS A 63 -4.93 21.89 -9.13
N PHE A 64 -4.45 22.11 -7.90
CA PHE A 64 -4.26 23.46 -7.37
C PHE A 64 -3.20 24.25 -8.13
N ILE A 65 -2.04 23.64 -8.43
CA ILE A 65 -1.00 24.30 -9.24
C ILE A 65 -1.54 24.62 -10.64
N GLY A 66 -2.36 23.73 -11.22
CA GLY A 66 -3.03 23.94 -12.51
C GLY A 66 -4.04 25.09 -12.49
N MET A 67 -4.76 25.27 -11.38
CA MET A 67 -5.66 26.40 -11.15
C MET A 67 -4.89 27.71 -11.03
N LEU A 68 -3.77 27.72 -10.29
CA LEU A 68 -2.89 28.90 -10.18
C LEU A 68 -2.17 29.23 -11.48
N ALA A 69 -2.03 28.25 -12.39
CA ALA A 69 -1.50 28.51 -13.71
C ALA A 69 -2.42 29.43 -14.52
N VAL A 70 -3.72 29.51 -14.17
CA VAL A 70 -4.68 30.41 -14.81
C VAL A 70 -4.44 31.85 -14.36
N THR A 71 -4.08 32.70 -15.32
CA THR A 71 -4.01 34.15 -15.14
C THR A 71 -5.30 34.75 -15.69
N ALA A 72 -6.15 35.25 -14.80
CA ALA A 72 -7.41 35.92 -15.14
C ALA A 72 -7.37 37.39 -14.70
N SER A 73 -8.25 38.21 -15.28
CA SER A 73 -8.37 39.64 -14.94
C SER A 73 -9.10 39.92 -13.62
N VAL A 74 -9.48 38.88 -12.88
CA VAL A 74 -10.23 38.94 -11.62
C VAL A 74 -9.51 38.08 -10.59
N GLU A 75 -9.42 38.54 -9.34
CA GLU A 75 -8.89 37.73 -8.24
C GLU A 75 -9.79 36.52 -7.97
N ILE A 76 -9.18 35.33 -7.89
CA ILE A 76 -9.87 34.07 -7.63
C ILE A 76 -9.52 33.61 -6.22
N ASP A 77 -10.50 33.67 -5.33
CA ASP A 77 -10.41 33.14 -3.98
C ASP A 77 -10.90 31.69 -3.89
N TYR A 78 -10.44 30.97 -2.88
CA TYR A 78 -10.72 29.54 -2.68
C TYR A 78 -11.31 29.26 -1.31
N ALA A 79 -12.45 28.57 -1.28
CA ALA A 79 -13.04 28.06 -0.06
C ALA A 79 -12.27 26.84 0.46
N VAL A 80 -11.92 26.86 1.74
CA VAL A 80 -11.12 25.80 2.39
C VAL A 80 -11.90 24.48 2.47
N LEU A 81 -13.20 24.52 2.76
CA LEU A 81 -13.97 23.30 3.01
C LEU A 81 -14.13 22.40 1.76
N PRO A 82 -14.54 22.91 0.57
CA PRO A 82 -14.59 22.10 -0.64
C PRO A 82 -13.20 21.60 -1.06
N THR A 83 -12.17 22.43 -0.83
CA THR A 83 -10.77 22.06 -1.06
C THR A 83 -10.36 20.82 -0.26
N LEU A 84 -10.62 20.80 1.05
CA LEU A 84 -10.33 19.66 1.91
C LEU A 84 -11.19 18.44 1.57
N LEU A 85 -12.47 18.65 1.24
CA LEU A 85 -13.38 17.59 0.85
C LEU A 85 -12.89 16.88 -0.43
N SER A 86 -12.44 17.64 -1.44
CA SER A 86 -11.90 17.08 -2.69
C SER A 86 -10.70 16.17 -2.44
N PHE A 87 -9.82 16.57 -1.51
CA PHE A 87 -8.65 15.79 -1.10
C PHE A 87 -9.05 14.46 -0.45
N PHE A 88 -9.99 14.49 0.51
CA PHE A 88 -10.46 13.30 1.21
C PHE A 88 -11.17 12.31 0.27
N VAL A 89 -12.04 12.83 -0.61
CA VAL A 89 -12.74 12.01 -1.62
C VAL A 89 -11.72 11.34 -2.54
N SER A 90 -10.73 12.08 -3.02
CA SER A 90 -9.63 11.54 -3.84
C SER A 90 -8.90 10.41 -3.12
N GLY A 91 -8.46 10.62 -1.88
CA GLY A 91 -7.70 9.62 -1.14
C GLY A 91 -8.46 8.35 -0.85
N LEU A 92 -9.75 8.45 -0.50
CA LEU A 92 -10.59 7.27 -0.29
C LEU A 92 -10.75 6.47 -1.57
N VAL A 93 -11.14 7.13 -2.67
CA VAL A 93 -11.48 6.46 -3.93
C VAL A 93 -10.24 5.91 -4.62
N THR A 94 -9.14 6.66 -4.67
CA THR A 94 -7.86 6.16 -5.22
C THR A 94 -7.25 5.05 -4.35
N GLY A 95 -7.44 5.09 -3.02
CA GLY A 95 -7.06 3.99 -2.13
C GLY A 95 -7.82 2.69 -2.44
N ILE A 96 -9.13 2.77 -2.71
CA ILE A 96 -9.93 1.64 -3.19
C ILE A 96 -9.39 1.14 -4.53
N ALA A 97 -9.09 2.03 -5.48
CA ALA A 97 -8.54 1.65 -6.78
C ALA A 97 -7.22 0.90 -6.65
N ILE A 98 -6.28 1.39 -5.81
CA ILE A 98 -5.01 0.73 -5.56
C ILE A 98 -5.19 -0.62 -4.86
N TYR A 99 -6.09 -0.70 -3.88
CA TYR A 99 -6.42 -1.96 -3.24
C TYR A 99 -6.91 -2.99 -4.27
N LEU A 100 -7.85 -2.63 -5.13
CA LEU A 100 -8.37 -3.50 -6.18
C LEU A 100 -7.29 -3.91 -7.19
N ALA A 101 -6.47 -2.96 -7.65
CA ALA A 101 -5.37 -3.22 -8.56
C ALA A 101 -4.32 -4.17 -7.97
N SER A 102 -4.07 -4.08 -6.66
CA SER A 102 -3.12 -4.94 -5.95
C SER A 102 -3.51 -6.42 -5.93
N LEU A 103 -4.78 -6.75 -6.16
CA LEU A 103 -5.29 -8.12 -6.21
C LEU A 103 -4.99 -8.84 -7.54
N ARG A 104 -4.44 -8.12 -8.54
CA ARG A 104 -3.95 -8.65 -9.85
C ARG A 104 -4.94 -9.49 -10.66
N SER A 105 -6.24 -9.35 -10.42
CA SER A 105 -7.28 -9.95 -11.26
C SER A 105 -7.68 -8.99 -12.38
N GLN A 106 -7.84 -9.48 -13.62
CA GLN A 106 -8.27 -8.67 -14.77
C GLN A 106 -9.58 -7.94 -14.51
N ARG A 107 -10.57 -8.63 -13.92
CA ARG A 107 -11.87 -8.04 -13.58
C ARG A 107 -11.75 -6.92 -12.55
N LEU A 108 -10.88 -7.10 -11.56
CA LEU A 108 -10.66 -6.11 -10.51
C LEU A 108 -9.82 -4.93 -11.01
N LEU A 109 -8.96 -5.12 -12.00
CA LEU A 109 -8.23 -4.02 -12.65
C LEU A 109 -9.16 -3.12 -13.45
N ILE A 110 -10.17 -3.67 -14.12
CA ILE A 110 -11.20 -2.86 -14.77
C ILE A 110 -11.94 -2.02 -13.72
N LEU A 111 -12.37 -2.63 -12.61
CA LEU A 111 -13.02 -1.89 -11.53
C LEU A 111 -12.09 -0.85 -10.89
N ALA A 112 -10.79 -1.15 -10.77
CA ALA A 112 -9.78 -0.23 -10.29
C ALA A 112 -9.61 0.97 -11.25
N ALA A 113 -9.67 0.76 -12.57
CA ALA A 113 -9.59 1.83 -13.56
C ALA A 113 -10.77 2.79 -13.45
N PHE A 114 -12.00 2.27 -13.31
CA PHE A 114 -13.17 3.10 -13.07
C PHE A 114 -13.06 3.84 -11.74
N ALA A 115 -12.71 3.16 -10.65
CA ALA A 115 -12.52 3.79 -9.35
C ALA A 115 -11.45 4.90 -9.42
N MET A 116 -10.28 4.64 -10.01
CA MET A 116 -9.20 5.62 -10.15
C MET A 116 -9.65 6.83 -10.98
N GLY A 117 -10.26 6.60 -12.14
CA GLY A 117 -10.77 7.65 -13.01
C GLY A 117 -11.82 8.51 -12.31
N PHE A 118 -12.80 7.89 -11.64
CA PHE A 118 -13.81 8.61 -10.87
C PHE A 118 -13.23 9.36 -9.67
N GLY A 119 -12.22 8.82 -8.99
CA GLY A 119 -11.52 9.52 -7.92
C GLY A 119 -10.82 10.78 -8.42
N ILE A 120 -10.12 10.68 -9.55
CA ILE A 120 -9.44 11.80 -10.22
C ILE A 120 -10.47 12.87 -10.64
N THR A 121 -11.57 12.48 -11.28
CA THR A 121 -12.58 13.43 -11.77
C THR A 121 -13.40 14.04 -10.63
N ALA A 122 -13.78 13.25 -9.62
CA ALA A 122 -14.51 13.75 -8.46
C ALA A 122 -13.68 14.77 -7.70
N MET A 123 -12.39 14.48 -7.50
CA MET A 123 -11.45 15.42 -6.93
C MET A 123 -11.43 16.74 -7.71
N HIS A 124 -11.33 16.68 -9.04
CA HIS A 124 -11.29 17.88 -9.87
C HIS A 124 -12.57 18.71 -9.75
N TYR A 125 -13.75 18.13 -9.99
CA TYR A 125 -15.01 18.89 -9.98
C TYR A 125 -15.42 19.34 -8.58
N VAL A 126 -15.17 18.56 -7.53
CA VAL A 126 -15.36 19.03 -6.15
C VAL A 126 -14.35 20.14 -5.82
N GLY A 127 -13.13 20.08 -6.36
CA GLY A 127 -12.13 21.15 -6.27
C GLY A 127 -12.58 22.43 -6.98
N MET A 128 -13.25 22.34 -8.13
CA MET A 128 -13.80 23.50 -8.84
C MET A 128 -14.90 24.22 -8.04
N ILE A 129 -15.68 23.50 -7.22
CA ILE A 129 -16.66 24.10 -6.29
C ILE A 129 -15.96 25.00 -5.26
N ALA A 130 -14.65 24.81 -5.00
CA ALA A 130 -13.90 25.66 -4.11
C ALA A 130 -13.69 27.08 -4.65
N ILE A 131 -13.84 27.33 -5.95
CA ILE A 131 -13.72 28.67 -6.53
C ILE A 131 -14.83 29.53 -5.93
N HIS A 132 -14.44 30.41 -5.01
CA HIS A 132 -15.31 31.31 -4.28
C HIS A 132 -15.01 32.74 -4.75
N SER A 133 -15.37 33.02 -6.00
CA SER A 133 -15.23 34.35 -6.60
C SER A 133 -16.58 34.83 -7.14
N VAL A 134 -16.67 36.10 -7.56
CA VAL A 134 -17.88 36.72 -8.15
C VAL A 134 -18.19 36.16 -9.55
N VAL A 135 -17.77 34.93 -9.83
CA VAL A 135 -17.76 34.32 -11.16
C VAL A 135 -18.49 32.99 -11.09
N HIS A 136 -19.54 32.85 -11.91
CA HIS A 136 -20.16 31.55 -12.14
C HIS A 136 -19.30 30.75 -13.11
N VAL A 137 -18.88 29.57 -12.67
CA VAL A 137 -18.11 28.61 -13.46
C VAL A 137 -19.08 27.69 -14.18
N ASN A 138 -19.11 27.78 -15.51
CA ASN A 138 -19.88 26.86 -16.35
C ASN A 138 -18.95 25.83 -17.00
N HIS A 139 -19.44 24.61 -17.15
CA HIS A 139 -18.71 23.51 -17.78
C HIS A 139 -19.49 22.97 -18.97
N ASP A 140 -18.83 22.89 -20.12
CA ASP A 140 -19.38 22.21 -21.30
C ASP A 140 -19.47 20.69 -21.04
N PRO A 141 -20.67 20.09 -21.12
CA PRO A 141 -20.86 18.65 -20.88
C PRO A 141 -19.98 17.73 -21.74
N LEU A 142 -19.61 18.15 -22.96
CA LEU A 142 -18.77 17.37 -23.86
C LEU A 142 -17.33 17.27 -23.33
N TYR A 143 -16.78 18.38 -22.84
CA TYR A 143 -15.46 18.42 -22.22
C TYR A 143 -15.45 17.71 -20.86
N VAL A 144 -16.56 17.76 -20.13
CA VAL A 144 -16.73 16.96 -18.91
C VAL A 144 -16.67 15.47 -19.23
N LEU A 145 -17.41 15.00 -20.24
CA LEU A 145 -17.38 13.60 -20.66
C LEU A 145 -15.99 13.20 -21.19
N ALA A 146 -15.34 14.07 -21.96
CA ALA A 146 -14.00 13.82 -22.48
C ALA A 146 -12.96 13.70 -21.37
N SER A 147 -12.98 14.61 -20.38
CA SER A 147 -12.08 14.56 -19.22
C SER A 147 -12.28 13.31 -18.38
N VAL A 148 -13.53 12.88 -18.15
CA VAL A 148 -13.84 11.62 -17.45
C VAL A 148 -13.33 10.41 -18.23
N THR A 149 -13.51 10.40 -19.55
CA THR A 149 -13.03 9.32 -20.42
C THR A 149 -11.50 9.23 -20.40
N ILE A 150 -10.81 10.37 -20.49
CA ILE A 150 -9.35 10.46 -20.38
C ILE A 150 -8.89 9.92 -19.02
N ALA A 151 -9.54 10.33 -17.93
CA ALA A 151 -9.18 9.89 -16.59
C ALA A 151 -9.28 8.36 -16.46
N ILE A 152 -10.39 7.75 -16.88
CA ILE A 152 -10.60 6.30 -16.79
C ILE A 152 -9.63 5.55 -17.71
N ALA A 153 -9.52 5.96 -18.97
CA ALA A 153 -8.70 5.25 -19.96
C ALA A 153 -7.20 5.32 -19.63
N ALA A 154 -6.67 6.53 -19.37
CA ALA A 154 -5.24 6.71 -19.15
C ALA A 154 -4.79 6.21 -17.76
N SER A 155 -5.60 6.39 -16.70
CA SER A 155 -5.29 5.79 -15.40
C SER A 155 -5.44 4.27 -15.43
N GLY A 156 -6.43 3.74 -16.15
CA GLY A 156 -6.57 2.30 -16.41
C GLY A 156 -5.38 1.71 -17.14
N LEU A 157 -4.86 2.40 -18.17
CA LEU A 157 -3.63 2.03 -18.84
C LEU A 157 -2.44 2.01 -17.87
N ALA A 158 -2.26 3.04 -17.05
CA ALA A 158 -1.18 3.08 -16.06
C ALA A 158 -1.25 1.93 -15.05
N LEU A 159 -2.45 1.62 -14.54
CA LEU A 159 -2.68 0.50 -13.63
C LEU A 159 -2.45 -0.85 -14.32
N TRP A 160 -2.90 -1.01 -15.56
CA TRP A 160 -2.67 -2.22 -16.33
C TRP A 160 -1.17 -2.46 -16.58
N LEU A 161 -0.43 -1.42 -16.97
CA LEU A 161 1.03 -1.47 -17.14
C LEU A 161 1.75 -1.85 -15.84
N ALA A 162 1.29 -1.33 -14.69
CA ALA A 162 1.89 -1.62 -13.39
C ALA A 162 1.55 -3.03 -12.86
N PHE A 163 0.30 -3.49 -13.02
CA PHE A 163 -0.21 -4.67 -12.32
C PHE A 163 -0.41 -5.91 -13.19
N SER A 164 -0.61 -5.75 -14.50
CA SER A 164 -0.99 -6.85 -15.40
C SER A 164 0.01 -7.17 -16.51
N ALA A 165 0.90 -6.25 -16.89
CA ALA A 165 1.79 -6.48 -18.02
C ALA A 165 2.76 -7.65 -17.76
N ASP A 166 2.86 -8.59 -18.71
CA ASP A 166 3.76 -9.76 -18.64
C ASP A 166 5.22 -9.33 -18.52
N ARG A 167 5.60 -8.27 -19.24
CA ARG A 167 6.85 -7.53 -19.06
C ARG A 167 6.49 -6.16 -18.50
N ARG A 168 6.80 -5.95 -17.22
CA ARG A 168 6.56 -4.67 -16.57
C ARG A 168 7.45 -3.61 -17.23
N PRO A 169 6.88 -2.54 -17.80
CA PRO A 169 7.67 -1.42 -18.27
C PRO A 169 8.41 -0.75 -17.10
N PRO A 170 9.39 0.12 -17.38
CA PRO A 170 10.03 0.91 -16.33
C PRO A 170 8.98 1.69 -15.54
N LEU A 171 9.12 1.73 -14.20
CA LEU A 171 8.18 2.39 -13.30
C LEU A 171 7.90 3.84 -13.70
N PHE A 172 8.93 4.54 -14.20
CA PHE A 172 8.79 5.90 -14.71
C PHE A 172 7.74 6.02 -15.83
N LEU A 173 7.60 5.02 -16.70
CA LEU A 173 6.58 5.05 -17.76
C LEU A 173 5.17 4.95 -17.16
N CYS A 174 4.94 4.04 -16.21
CA CYS A 174 3.64 3.94 -15.53
C CYS A 174 3.29 5.24 -14.80
N ALA A 175 4.27 5.85 -14.14
CA ALA A 175 4.13 7.11 -13.44
C ALA A 175 3.85 8.28 -14.39
N ALA A 176 4.55 8.33 -15.52
CA ALA A 176 4.33 9.34 -16.56
C ALA A 176 2.92 9.22 -17.15
N VAL A 177 2.47 8.00 -17.49
CA VAL A 177 1.12 7.77 -18.00
C VAL A 177 0.06 8.18 -16.98
N LEU A 178 0.24 7.82 -15.69
CA LEU A 178 -0.71 8.22 -14.65
C LEU A 178 -0.69 9.75 -14.43
N GLY A 179 0.48 10.38 -14.34
CA GLY A 179 0.60 11.84 -14.21
C GLY A 179 -0.04 12.58 -15.37
N CYS A 180 0.21 12.13 -16.60
CA CYS A 180 -0.47 12.63 -17.80
C CYS A 180 -1.98 12.37 -17.79
N ALA A 181 -2.46 11.27 -17.19
CA ALA A 181 -3.89 11.03 -17.01
C ALA A 181 -4.53 12.11 -16.13
N VAL A 182 -3.90 12.41 -14.97
CA VAL A 182 -4.42 13.43 -14.06
C VAL A 182 -4.36 14.81 -14.72
N SER A 183 -3.21 15.22 -15.28
CA SER A 183 -3.04 16.53 -15.91
C SER A 183 -3.88 16.68 -17.17
N GLY A 184 -3.96 15.65 -18.00
CA GLY A 184 -4.77 15.63 -19.21
C GLY A 184 -6.25 15.75 -18.92
N MET A 185 -6.76 15.03 -17.91
CA MET A 185 -8.14 15.21 -17.41
C MET A 185 -8.37 16.66 -16.98
N HIS A 186 -7.46 17.22 -16.16
CA HIS A 186 -7.61 18.57 -15.63
C HIS A 186 -7.66 19.62 -16.73
N TYR A 187 -6.66 19.65 -17.63
CA TYR A 187 -6.63 20.64 -18.70
C TYR A 187 -7.73 20.44 -19.75
N MET A 188 -8.21 19.21 -19.95
CA MET A 188 -9.41 18.97 -20.77
C MET A 188 -10.66 19.58 -20.12
N ALA A 189 -10.85 19.39 -18.82
CA ALA A 189 -11.98 19.97 -18.10
C ALA A 189 -11.91 21.51 -18.06
N MET A 190 -10.71 22.07 -17.88
CA MET A 190 -10.47 23.53 -17.91
C MET A 190 -10.68 24.13 -19.31
N ALA A 191 -10.38 23.39 -20.38
CA ALA A 191 -10.63 23.85 -21.75
C ALA A 191 -12.12 24.00 -22.06
N GLY A 192 -12.98 23.23 -21.39
CA GLY A 192 -14.44 23.34 -21.49
C GLY A 192 -15.08 24.26 -20.46
N MET A 193 -14.29 25.03 -19.72
CA MET A 193 -14.79 25.93 -18.68
C MET A 193 -14.96 27.36 -19.22
N SER A 194 -16.05 28.02 -18.84
CA SER A 194 -16.25 29.45 -19.02
C SER A 194 -16.51 30.17 -17.70
N LEU A 195 -15.95 31.36 -17.58
CA LEU A 195 -16.02 32.23 -16.40
C LEU A 195 -16.97 33.38 -16.68
N HIS A 196 -18.12 33.41 -16.01
CA HIS A 196 -19.17 34.44 -16.17
C HIS A 196 -19.19 35.36 -14.95
N LEU A 197 -18.89 36.65 -15.12
CA LEU A 197 -18.94 37.61 -14.01
C LEU A 197 -20.40 37.84 -13.58
N SER A 198 -20.67 37.66 -12.28
CA SER A 198 -21.95 38.02 -11.66
C SER A 198 -21.91 39.48 -11.23
N GLY A 199 -22.90 40.27 -11.66
CA GLY A 199 -22.96 41.71 -11.38
C GLY A 199 -23.39 42.10 -9.96
N SER A 200 -23.36 41.20 -8.98
CA SER A 200 -23.87 41.47 -7.63
C SER A 200 -22.75 41.81 -6.64
N HIS A 201 -22.81 43.04 -6.11
CA HIS A 201 -22.09 43.51 -4.94
C HIS A 201 -22.64 42.86 -3.66
N ASP A 202 -22.50 41.55 -3.50
CA ASP A 202 -22.76 40.93 -2.20
C ASP A 202 -21.48 40.94 -1.36
N ALA A 203 -21.63 41.34 -0.10
CA ALA A 203 -20.54 41.51 0.85
C ALA A 203 -19.75 40.21 0.99
N VAL A 204 -18.57 40.19 0.36
CA VAL A 204 -17.67 39.03 0.32
C VAL A 204 -17.16 38.75 1.73
N ALA A 205 -17.48 37.57 2.25
CA ALA A 205 -16.76 37.01 3.39
C ALA A 205 -15.29 36.85 2.97
N LYS A 206 -14.42 37.76 3.44
CA LYS A 206 -12.98 37.70 3.18
C LYS A 206 -12.44 36.36 3.68
N SER A 207 -11.92 35.55 2.77
CA SER A 207 -11.08 34.41 3.16
C SER A 207 -9.91 34.93 3.99
N VAL A 208 -9.69 34.34 5.16
CA VAL A 208 -8.61 34.70 6.10
C VAL A 208 -7.23 34.26 5.58
N ILE A 209 -7.18 33.46 4.52
CA ILE A 209 -5.98 32.91 3.90
C ILE A 209 -6.02 33.24 2.40
N SER A 210 -5.00 33.94 1.89
CA SER A 210 -4.87 34.17 0.45
C SER A 210 -4.69 32.82 -0.28
N GLY A 211 -5.28 32.69 -1.47
CA GLY A 211 -5.15 31.47 -2.29
C GLY A 211 -3.70 31.03 -2.48
N ASP A 212 -2.79 31.99 -2.60
CA ASP A 212 -1.34 31.79 -2.71
C ASP A 212 -0.73 31.13 -1.47
N MET A 213 -1.15 31.53 -0.26
CA MET A 213 -0.64 30.94 0.98
C MET A 213 -1.14 29.51 1.14
N LEU A 214 -2.40 29.24 0.81
CA LEU A 214 -2.95 27.89 0.82
C LEU A 214 -2.15 27.00 -0.15
N ALA A 215 -1.94 27.45 -1.38
CA ALA A 215 -1.19 26.75 -2.42
C ALA A 215 0.27 26.41 -2.06
N ILE A 216 0.97 27.33 -1.41
CA ILE A 216 2.33 27.09 -0.92
C ILE A 216 2.32 26.01 0.16
N ILE A 217 1.40 26.10 1.13
CA ILE A 217 1.26 25.10 2.19
C ILE A 217 0.93 23.74 1.59
N VAL A 218 -0.04 23.69 0.67
CA VAL A 218 -0.43 22.48 -0.09
C VAL A 218 0.78 21.83 -0.76
N SER A 219 1.53 22.61 -1.53
CA SER A 219 2.66 22.11 -2.34
C SER A 219 3.82 21.65 -1.46
N VAL A 220 4.11 22.38 -0.38
CA VAL A 220 5.17 22.01 0.58
C VAL A 220 4.78 20.74 1.34
N VAL A 221 3.54 20.64 1.82
CA VAL A 221 3.05 19.43 2.49
C VAL A 221 3.09 18.24 1.53
N ALA A 222 2.75 18.45 0.27
CA ALA A 222 2.78 17.41 -0.75
C ALA A 222 4.17 16.87 -1.06
N CYS A 223 5.12 17.78 -1.26
CA CYS A 223 6.51 17.44 -1.42
C CYS A 223 7.06 16.75 -0.17
N THR A 224 6.70 17.22 1.03
CA THR A 224 7.20 16.66 2.29
C THR A 224 6.65 15.26 2.54
N ILE A 225 5.34 15.03 2.38
CA ILE A 225 4.73 13.71 2.54
C ILE A 225 5.33 12.73 1.52
N SER A 226 5.45 13.14 0.25
CA SER A 226 6.07 12.32 -0.79
C SER A 226 7.54 12.03 -0.49
N ALA A 227 8.30 13.02 0.01
CA ALA A 227 9.69 12.85 0.43
C ALA A 227 9.83 11.89 1.62
N VAL A 228 8.95 11.97 2.62
CA VAL A 228 8.94 11.05 3.78
C VAL A 228 8.67 9.62 3.33
N PHE A 229 7.67 9.40 2.47
CA PHE A 229 7.40 8.07 1.93
C PHE A 229 8.51 7.56 1.02
N MET A 230 9.18 8.45 0.27
CA MET A 230 10.35 8.10 -0.52
C MET A 230 11.57 7.78 0.36
N LEU A 231 11.75 8.49 1.48
CA LEU A 231 12.80 8.19 2.47
C LEU A 231 12.53 6.84 3.15
N ALA A 232 11.27 6.51 3.42
CA ALA A 232 10.85 5.20 3.94
C ALA A 232 11.06 4.05 2.93
N LEU A 233 11.25 4.37 1.64
CA LEU A 233 11.61 3.42 0.59
C LEU A 233 13.12 3.24 0.43
N ILE A 234 13.95 4.11 1.02
CA ILE A 234 15.39 3.86 1.13
C ILE A 234 15.54 2.71 2.13
N PRO A 235 16.07 1.54 1.71
CA PRO A 235 16.40 0.49 2.65
C PRO A 235 17.37 1.10 3.65
N SER A 236 16.95 1.23 4.92
CA SER A 236 17.92 1.40 5.98
C SER A 236 18.82 0.16 5.86
N GLU A 237 20.08 0.35 5.47
CA GLU A 237 21.11 -0.58 5.89
C GLU A 237 21.17 -0.47 7.41
N THR A 238 20.20 -1.08 8.09
CA THR A 238 20.36 -1.51 9.46
C THR A 238 21.46 -2.53 9.38
N GLN A 239 22.68 -2.01 9.53
CA GLN A 239 23.91 -2.63 9.96
C GLN A 239 23.62 -4.04 10.53
N ASP A 240 23.64 -5.05 9.67
CA ASP A 240 23.63 -6.47 10.00
C ASP A 240 25.00 -6.82 10.62
N GLY A 241 25.40 -6.10 11.67
CA GLY A 241 26.67 -6.23 12.40
C GLY A 241 26.53 -6.30 13.91
N ALA A 242 25.32 -6.10 14.46
CA ALA A 242 25.04 -6.20 15.90
C ALA A 242 24.30 -7.49 16.31
N GLY A 243 24.08 -8.43 15.38
CA GLY A 243 23.37 -9.69 15.61
C GLY A 243 24.25 -10.89 15.99
N ASP A 244 25.55 -10.84 15.71
CA ASP A 244 26.47 -11.96 16.00
C ASP A 244 26.92 -12.01 17.48
N ALA A 245 26.81 -10.91 18.22
CA ALA A 245 27.19 -10.87 19.64
C ALA A 245 26.19 -11.60 20.57
N GLY A 246 24.91 -11.64 20.19
CA GLY A 246 23.85 -12.28 21.00
C GLY A 246 23.76 -13.80 20.82
N TRP A 247 24.18 -14.32 19.66
CA TRP A 247 24.23 -15.76 19.41
C TRP A 247 25.45 -16.42 20.09
N SER A 248 26.58 -15.70 20.16
CA SER A 248 27.79 -16.20 20.84
C SER A 248 27.64 -16.30 22.36
N THR A 249 26.86 -15.43 23.00
CA THR A 249 26.66 -15.43 24.46
C THR A 249 25.69 -16.54 24.90
N ALA A 250 24.61 -16.77 24.14
CA ALA A 250 23.68 -17.87 24.42
C ALA A 250 24.33 -19.25 24.24
N HIS A 251 25.17 -19.42 23.20
CA HIS A 251 25.91 -20.66 23.01
C HIS A 251 27.00 -20.85 24.07
N ALA A 252 27.66 -19.76 24.52
CA ALA A 252 28.67 -19.79 25.57
C ALA A 252 28.09 -20.19 26.95
N LEU A 253 26.90 -19.69 27.31
CA LEU A 253 26.22 -20.01 28.57
C LEU A 253 25.74 -21.46 28.62
N VAL A 254 25.28 -22.02 27.49
CA VAL A 254 24.90 -23.43 27.39
C VAL A 254 26.13 -24.35 27.38
N SER A 255 27.23 -23.94 26.75
CA SER A 255 28.50 -24.70 26.83
C SER A 255 29.20 -24.61 28.19
N ALA A 256 28.80 -23.66 29.05
CA ALA A 256 29.34 -23.49 30.40
C ALA A 256 28.55 -24.25 31.48
N GLY A 257 27.47 -24.97 31.12
CA GLY A 257 26.73 -25.84 32.05
C GLY A 257 25.96 -25.12 33.15
N ILE A 258 25.55 -23.86 32.94
CA ILE A 258 24.76 -23.10 33.92
C ILE A 258 23.27 -23.26 33.57
N GLU A 259 22.55 -24.07 34.33
CA GLU A 259 21.08 -24.15 34.24
C GLU A 259 20.42 -22.87 34.76
N PRO A 260 19.38 -22.34 34.10
CA PRO A 260 18.68 -21.16 34.59
C PRO A 260 17.85 -21.52 35.83
N ALA A 261 18.07 -20.77 36.91
CA ALA A 261 17.40 -20.92 38.18
C ALA A 261 15.86 -20.81 38.05
N THR A 262 15.17 -21.82 38.56
CA THR A 262 13.74 -21.78 38.87
C THR A 262 13.51 -20.79 40.02
N GLY A 263 12.83 -19.68 39.75
CA GLY A 263 12.46 -18.67 40.72
C GLY A 263 10.96 -18.63 40.96
N ASP A 264 10.59 -18.58 42.23
CA ASP A 264 9.30 -18.85 42.86
C ASP A 264 8.13 -17.90 42.55
N GLU A 265 6.94 -18.48 42.76
CA GLU A 265 5.70 -17.93 43.31
C GLU A 265 5.19 -16.54 42.88
N TYR A 266 4.09 -16.56 42.12
CA TYR A 266 2.97 -15.63 42.32
C TYR A 266 1.66 -16.42 42.44
N VAL A 267 1.08 -16.37 43.63
CA VAL A 267 -0.26 -16.86 43.96
C VAL A 267 -1.29 -15.87 43.44
N GLY A 268 -2.25 -16.36 42.64
CA GLY A 268 -3.40 -15.60 42.15
C GLY A 268 -4.51 -16.54 41.70
N ASP A 269 -5.50 -16.70 42.58
CA ASP A 269 -6.69 -17.56 42.51
C ASP A 269 -7.48 -17.48 41.19
N ALA A 270 -7.69 -18.63 40.54
CA ALA A 270 -8.79 -18.85 39.61
C ALA A 270 -9.16 -20.35 39.56
N ARG A 271 -10.10 -20.70 40.44
CA ARG A 271 -11.08 -21.81 40.39
C ARG A 271 -11.03 -22.74 39.18
N GLY A 272 -10.96 -24.03 39.49
CA GLY A 272 -10.79 -25.13 38.56
C GLY A 272 -11.82 -25.21 37.44
N ILE A 273 -11.29 -25.54 36.26
CA ILE A 273 -11.95 -26.36 35.26
C ILE A 273 -10.96 -27.47 34.95
N ASP A 274 -11.32 -28.69 35.34
CA ASP A 274 -10.61 -29.92 35.02
C ASP A 274 -10.71 -30.12 33.50
N VAL A 275 -9.62 -29.88 32.78
CA VAL A 275 -9.50 -30.20 31.35
C VAL A 275 -8.63 -31.45 31.26
N PRO A 276 -9.12 -32.56 30.69
CA PRO A 276 -8.40 -33.81 30.68
C PRO A 276 -7.04 -33.65 29.98
N ALA A 277 -6.00 -34.20 30.59
CA ALA A 277 -4.66 -34.30 30.03
C ALA A 277 -4.73 -35.01 28.67
N VAL A 278 -4.52 -34.26 27.58
CA VAL A 278 -4.33 -34.82 26.25
C VAL A 278 -2.85 -35.11 26.06
N ASP A 279 -2.58 -36.35 25.65
CA ASP A 279 -1.30 -36.99 25.40
C ASP A 279 -0.20 -36.12 24.77
N ALA A 280 1.03 -36.43 25.17
CA ALA A 280 2.26 -35.91 24.59
C ALA A 280 2.38 -36.25 23.09
N GLY A 281 2.66 -35.24 22.25
CA GLY A 281 3.20 -35.50 20.90
C GLY A 281 3.03 -34.41 19.84
N ILE A 282 2.09 -33.46 19.98
CA ILE A 282 1.85 -32.43 18.98
C ILE A 282 2.03 -31.05 19.63
N ALA A 283 3.09 -30.34 19.25
CA ALA A 283 3.38 -29.00 19.76
C ALA A 283 2.35 -27.99 19.21
N LEU A 284 1.21 -27.86 19.90
CA LEU A 284 0.18 -26.87 19.59
C LEU A 284 0.73 -25.44 19.80
N LEU A 285 0.48 -24.54 18.83
CA LEU A 285 0.85 -23.13 18.97
C LEU A 285 -0.33 -22.30 19.48
N PRO A 286 -0.13 -21.45 20.50
CA PRO A 286 -1.17 -20.52 20.94
C PRO A 286 -1.33 -19.41 19.89
N VAL A 287 -2.56 -19.16 19.48
CA VAL A 287 -2.91 -18.13 18.51
C VAL A 287 -4.15 -17.34 18.94
N GLU A 288 -4.29 -16.12 18.47
CA GLU A 288 -5.41 -15.24 18.81
C GLU A 288 -6.11 -14.73 17.55
N LYS A 289 -7.45 -14.77 17.56
CA LYS A 289 -8.32 -14.23 16.51
C LYS A 289 -9.52 -13.55 17.14
N ASN A 290 -9.74 -12.27 16.82
CA ASN A 290 -10.87 -11.47 17.33
C ASN A 290 -10.97 -11.44 18.88
N GLY A 291 -9.83 -11.42 19.58
CA GLY A 291 -9.78 -11.40 21.05
C GLY A 291 -9.96 -12.77 21.73
N ALA A 292 -10.24 -13.83 20.97
CA ALA A 292 -10.32 -15.20 21.48
C ALA A 292 -9.00 -15.94 21.21
N ARG A 293 -8.51 -16.67 22.23
CA ARG A 293 -7.30 -17.50 22.14
C ARG A 293 -7.68 -18.93 21.73
N PHE A 294 -6.95 -19.45 20.75
CA PHE A 294 -7.08 -20.79 20.20
C PHE A 294 -5.71 -21.45 20.17
N HIS A 295 -5.69 -22.76 19.95
CA HIS A 295 -4.48 -23.52 19.68
C HIS A 295 -4.56 -24.04 18.26
N ILE A 296 -3.48 -23.89 17.49
CA ILE A 296 -3.38 -24.42 16.13
C ILE A 296 -2.36 -25.56 16.09
N ALA A 297 -2.72 -26.64 15.41
CA ALA A 297 -1.84 -27.79 15.21
C ALA A 297 -0.85 -27.52 14.08
N PRO A 298 0.40 -28.06 14.15
CA PRO A 298 1.43 -27.79 13.15
C PRO A 298 1.05 -28.12 11.70
N ASP A 299 0.24 -29.15 11.49
CA ASP A 299 -0.27 -29.56 10.18
C ASP A 299 -1.21 -28.52 9.53
N GLU A 300 -1.89 -27.69 10.33
CA GLU A 300 -2.72 -26.59 9.82
C GLU A 300 -1.90 -25.34 9.50
N ILE A 301 -0.62 -25.29 9.87
CA ILE A 301 0.23 -24.10 9.66
C ILE A 301 0.87 -24.17 8.29
N ALA A 302 0.54 -23.22 7.41
CA ALA A 302 1.17 -23.07 6.11
C ALA A 302 2.45 -22.21 6.17
N SER A 303 2.46 -21.14 6.97
CA SER A 303 3.64 -20.30 7.15
C SER A 303 3.59 -19.49 8.45
N VAL A 304 4.76 -19.11 8.97
CA VAL A 304 4.90 -18.21 10.12
C VAL A 304 5.71 -17.01 9.68
N HIS A 305 5.28 -15.81 10.07
CA HIS A 305 6.03 -14.59 9.81
C HIS A 305 6.12 -13.69 11.04
N SER A 306 7.30 -13.10 11.23
CA SER A 306 7.54 -12.10 12.28
C SER A 306 7.62 -10.70 11.68
N ASN A 307 6.94 -9.76 12.32
CA ASN A 307 6.99 -8.34 12.00
C ASN A 307 7.24 -7.54 13.28
N ALA A 308 8.43 -6.97 13.40
CA ALA A 308 8.91 -6.25 14.58
C ALA A 308 8.79 -7.11 15.87
N HIS A 309 7.82 -6.79 16.73
CA HIS A 309 7.60 -7.45 18.02
C HIS A 309 6.52 -8.54 17.99
N TYR A 310 5.87 -8.76 16.83
CA TYR A 310 4.72 -9.64 16.72
C TYR A 310 5.00 -10.78 15.75
N THR A 311 4.44 -11.95 16.05
CA THR A 311 4.48 -13.11 15.16
C THR A 311 3.08 -13.48 14.73
N TYR A 312 2.93 -13.92 13.48
CA TYR A 312 1.67 -14.32 12.90
C TYR A 312 1.82 -15.70 12.27
N VAL A 313 0.80 -16.54 12.47
CA VAL A 313 0.69 -17.90 11.95
C VAL A 313 -0.40 -17.92 10.90
N PHE A 314 -0.07 -18.35 9.69
CA PHE A 314 -1.00 -18.44 8.58
C PHE A 314 -1.51 -19.88 8.43
N ASN A 315 -2.82 -20.06 8.52
CA ASN A 315 -3.46 -21.38 8.44
C ASN A 315 -3.96 -21.75 7.02
N GLY A 316 -3.53 -21.01 6.00
CA GLY A 316 -3.99 -21.17 4.61
C GLY A 316 -5.19 -20.28 4.24
N ARG A 317 -5.88 -19.67 5.21
CA ARG A 317 -6.98 -18.71 4.98
C ARG A 317 -6.75 -17.37 5.67
N ASP A 318 -6.40 -17.40 6.95
CA ASP A 318 -6.28 -16.23 7.81
C ASP A 318 -4.89 -16.13 8.46
N ASP A 319 -4.48 -14.90 8.79
CA ASP A 319 -3.33 -14.65 9.67
C ASP A 319 -3.81 -14.59 11.12
N LEU A 320 -3.32 -15.49 11.95
CA LEU A 320 -3.62 -15.58 13.38
C LEU A 320 -2.46 -14.99 14.16
N PHE A 321 -2.76 -14.14 15.15
CA PHE A 321 -1.73 -13.55 15.99
C PHE A 321 -1.12 -14.62 16.89
N CYS A 322 0.20 -14.64 17.07
CA CYS A 322 0.88 -15.53 18.00
C CYS A 322 1.74 -14.69 18.96
N PRO A 323 1.57 -14.85 20.29
CA PRO A 323 2.35 -14.11 21.27
C PRO A 323 3.80 -14.57 21.37
N LEU A 324 4.14 -15.72 20.78
CA LEU A 324 5.48 -16.30 20.84
C LEU A 324 6.41 -15.66 19.80
N SER A 325 7.71 -15.64 20.11
CA SER A 325 8.73 -15.20 19.15
C SER A 325 8.90 -16.23 18.01
N ILE A 326 9.36 -15.78 16.84
CA ILE A 326 9.64 -16.69 15.72
C ILE A 326 10.70 -17.75 16.06
N SER A 327 11.65 -17.44 16.94
CA SER A 327 12.68 -18.39 17.38
C SER A 327 12.10 -19.48 18.27
N GLU A 328 11.17 -19.11 19.14
CA GLU A 328 10.46 -20.06 20.01
C GLU A 328 9.46 -20.91 19.22
N ILE A 329 8.82 -20.32 18.22
CA ILE A 329 7.99 -21.09 17.28
C ILE A 329 8.87 -22.05 16.49
N ALA A 330 10.06 -21.64 16.03
CA ALA A 330 10.98 -22.53 15.33
C ALA A 330 11.55 -23.66 16.20
N SER A 331 11.62 -23.52 17.52
CA SER A 331 12.05 -24.59 18.41
C SER A 331 10.91 -25.57 18.73
N ARG A 332 9.68 -25.06 18.83
CA ARG A 332 8.47 -25.88 19.03
C ARG A 332 8.05 -26.63 17.75
N LEU A 333 8.23 -25.99 16.59
CA LEU A 333 7.99 -26.59 15.29
C LEU A 333 9.20 -27.43 14.89
N GLY A 334 9.03 -28.75 14.83
CA GLY A 334 10.11 -29.66 14.42
C GLY A 334 10.66 -29.32 13.03
N LYS A 335 11.99 -29.41 12.87
CA LYS A 335 12.71 -29.13 11.61
C LYS A 335 12.34 -30.05 10.45
N ALA A 336 11.62 -31.15 10.72
CA ALA A 336 11.25 -32.12 9.71
C ALA A 336 10.23 -31.59 8.69
N ARG A 337 9.30 -30.71 9.11
CA ARG A 337 8.24 -30.16 8.25
C ARG A 337 8.38 -28.66 8.02
N PHE A 338 9.15 -27.97 8.86
CA PHE A 338 9.27 -26.52 8.83
C PHE A 338 10.69 -26.08 8.49
N PHE A 339 10.78 -25.18 7.52
CA PHE A 339 12.05 -24.60 7.09
C PHE A 339 12.06 -23.08 7.26
N ARG A 340 13.11 -22.54 7.89
CA ARG A 340 13.28 -21.10 8.05
C ARG A 340 13.88 -20.48 6.79
N THR A 341 13.03 -19.89 5.95
CA THR A 341 13.41 -19.31 4.66
C THR A 341 14.08 -17.94 4.78
N HIS A 342 13.80 -17.22 5.88
CA HIS A 342 14.31 -15.88 6.16
C HIS A 342 14.41 -15.67 7.68
N ARG A 343 15.14 -14.63 8.13
CA ARG A 343 15.16 -14.26 9.56
C ARG A 343 13.76 -14.03 10.15
N SER A 344 12.81 -13.64 9.29
CA SER A 344 11.43 -13.31 9.65
C SER A 344 10.39 -14.29 9.11
N TYR A 345 10.78 -15.38 8.44
CA TYR A 345 9.82 -16.31 7.81
C TYR A 345 10.20 -17.77 8.04
N ILE A 346 9.19 -18.57 8.37
CA ILE A 346 9.22 -20.04 8.39
C ILE A 346 8.11 -20.52 7.48
N VAL A 347 8.40 -21.53 6.67
CA VAL A 347 7.44 -22.16 5.77
C VAL A 347 7.25 -23.62 6.15
N ASN A 348 6.01 -24.11 6.03
CA ASN A 348 5.74 -25.53 6.08
C ASN A 348 5.94 -26.12 4.67
N LEU A 349 6.81 -27.12 4.57
CA LEU A 349 7.19 -27.76 3.31
C LEU A 349 6.02 -28.47 2.61
N ASP A 350 5.02 -28.93 3.37
CA ASP A 350 3.83 -29.59 2.83
C ASP A 350 3.03 -28.71 1.87
N PHE A 351 3.07 -27.40 2.10
CA PHE A 351 2.32 -26.43 1.31
C PHE A 351 3.17 -25.84 0.18
N VAL A 352 4.47 -26.14 0.06
CA VAL A 352 5.34 -25.51 -0.95
C VAL A 352 5.24 -26.22 -2.29
N VAL A 353 4.67 -25.55 -3.30
CA VAL A 353 4.57 -26.09 -4.67
C VAL A 353 5.84 -25.82 -5.47
N ARG A 354 6.35 -24.59 -5.38
CA ARG A 354 7.42 -24.14 -6.26
C ARG A 354 8.26 -23.05 -5.62
N VAL A 355 9.58 -23.11 -5.85
CA VAL A 355 10.53 -22.08 -5.42
C VAL A 355 11.10 -21.37 -6.63
N LYS A 356 10.62 -20.15 -6.91
CA LYS A 356 11.11 -19.31 -8.02
C LYS A 356 12.24 -18.41 -7.55
N LYS A 357 13.17 -18.10 -8.47
CA LYS A 357 14.18 -17.06 -8.26
C LYS A 357 13.57 -15.71 -8.67
N SER A 358 13.66 -14.70 -7.82
CA SER A 358 13.15 -13.35 -8.06
C SER A 358 14.28 -12.35 -7.78
N GLY A 359 15.02 -11.99 -8.82
CA GLY A 359 16.29 -11.26 -8.68
C GLY A 359 17.34 -12.13 -7.98
N ASP A 360 17.97 -11.58 -6.95
CA ASP A 360 18.97 -12.31 -6.18
C ASP A 360 18.38 -13.13 -5.01
N ALA A 361 17.11 -12.90 -4.65
CA ALA A 361 16.38 -13.64 -3.62
C ALA A 361 15.45 -14.70 -4.26
N GLY A 362 14.86 -15.56 -3.43
CA GLY A 362 13.87 -16.54 -3.86
C GLY A 362 12.48 -16.25 -3.31
N VAL A 363 11.48 -16.88 -3.91
CA VAL A 363 10.09 -16.86 -3.44
C VAL A 363 9.54 -18.27 -3.50
N ALA A 364 8.99 -18.76 -2.39
CA ALA A 364 8.26 -20.02 -2.29
C ALA A 364 6.75 -19.75 -2.48
N GLU A 365 6.11 -20.42 -3.43
CA GLU A 365 4.66 -20.38 -3.66
C GLU A 365 3.97 -21.49 -2.86
N LEU A 366 2.91 -21.11 -2.12
CA LEU A 366 2.15 -22.02 -1.27
C LEU A 366 0.84 -22.48 -1.94
N ASP A 367 0.54 -23.78 -1.86
CA ASP A 367 -0.75 -24.36 -2.22
C ASP A 367 -1.73 -24.24 -1.05
N THR A 368 -2.39 -23.10 -0.97
CA THR A 368 -3.41 -22.86 0.07
C THR A 368 -4.63 -22.23 -0.59
N PRO A 369 -5.83 -22.33 0.02
CA PRO A 369 -7.05 -21.72 -0.51
C PRO A 369 -6.88 -20.24 -0.89
N VAL A 370 -6.01 -19.53 -0.17
CA VAL A 370 -5.55 -18.18 -0.51
C VAL A 370 -4.10 -18.24 -0.98
N ARG A 371 -3.87 -18.17 -2.31
CA ARG A 371 -2.51 -18.20 -2.90
C ARG A 371 -1.60 -17.18 -2.23
N ARG A 372 -0.49 -17.66 -1.65
CA ARG A 372 0.49 -16.85 -0.93
C ARG A 372 1.90 -17.18 -1.38
N THR A 373 2.76 -16.17 -1.34
CA THR A 373 4.20 -16.27 -1.63
C THR A 373 5.01 -15.91 -0.40
N VAL A 374 5.97 -16.76 -0.02
CA VAL A 374 6.88 -16.55 1.11
C VAL A 374 8.29 -16.18 0.59
N PRO A 375 8.89 -15.06 1.03
CA PRO A 375 10.23 -14.69 0.61
C PRO A 375 11.29 -15.64 1.20
N VAL A 376 12.34 -15.88 0.40
CA VAL A 376 13.47 -16.76 0.73
C VAL A 376 14.76 -15.96 0.55
N SER A 377 15.61 -15.94 1.58
CA SER A 377 16.89 -15.23 1.51
C SER A 377 17.84 -15.89 0.51
N ARG A 378 18.76 -15.10 -0.06
CA ARG A 378 19.74 -15.58 -1.05
C ARG A 378 20.54 -16.78 -0.50
N ALA A 379 21.00 -16.66 0.74
CA ALA A 379 21.79 -17.69 1.43
C ALA A 379 21.01 -18.98 1.73
N ARG A 380 19.67 -18.91 1.86
CA ARG A 380 18.82 -20.05 2.21
C ARG A 380 18.14 -20.69 1.00
N LEU A 381 18.25 -20.09 -0.19
CA LEU A 381 17.57 -20.56 -1.39
C LEU A 381 18.00 -21.97 -1.82
N THR A 382 19.30 -22.24 -1.82
CA THR A 382 19.85 -23.55 -2.20
C THR A 382 19.47 -24.61 -1.18
N ALA A 383 19.59 -24.28 0.12
CA ALA A 383 19.23 -25.17 1.21
C ALA A 383 17.73 -25.54 1.20
N LEU A 384 16.84 -24.56 0.97
CA LEU A 384 15.40 -24.83 0.86
C LEU A 384 15.08 -25.79 -0.29
N ARG A 385 15.76 -25.66 -1.44
CA ARG A 385 15.55 -26.56 -2.58
C ARG A 385 16.01 -27.99 -2.29
N GLN A 386 17.13 -28.14 -1.59
CA GLN A 386 17.65 -29.45 -1.19
C GLN A 386 16.72 -30.11 -0.17
N GLU A 387 16.30 -29.38 0.86
CA GLU A 387 15.37 -29.87 1.88
C GLU A 387 14.00 -30.21 1.30
N LEU A 388 13.46 -29.39 0.39
CA LEU A 388 12.20 -29.69 -0.28
C LEU A 388 12.29 -30.95 -1.15
N ALA A 389 13.42 -31.14 -1.86
CA ALA A 389 13.65 -32.34 -2.65
C ALA A 389 13.75 -33.59 -1.76
N LEU A 390 14.50 -33.52 -0.66
CA LEU A 390 14.60 -34.61 0.33
C LEU A 390 13.23 -34.92 0.95
N TYR A 391 12.49 -33.89 1.33
CA TYR A 391 11.16 -34.03 1.93
C TYR A 391 10.17 -34.73 0.97
N GLN A 392 10.18 -34.37 -0.31
CA GLN A 392 9.35 -35.01 -1.35
C GLN A 392 9.78 -36.45 -1.64
N THR A 393 11.04 -36.82 -1.41
CA THR A 393 11.50 -38.21 -1.57
C THR A 393 11.13 -39.11 -0.38
N VAL A 394 11.03 -38.55 0.83
CA VAL A 394 10.73 -39.30 2.07
C VAL A 394 9.22 -39.37 2.33
N THR A 395 8.49 -38.33 1.96
CA THR A 395 7.04 -38.24 2.10
C THR A 395 6.45 -38.08 0.71
N PRO A 396 6.10 -39.18 0.00
CA PRO A 396 5.40 -39.05 -1.26
C PRO A 396 4.09 -38.33 -0.98
N THR A 397 3.99 -37.09 -1.47
CA THR A 397 2.77 -36.31 -1.42
C THR A 397 1.73 -37.12 -2.16
N GLY A 398 0.77 -37.69 -1.43
CA GLY A 398 -0.37 -38.39 -1.98
C GLY A 398 -1.32 -37.41 -2.68
N LEU A 399 -0.86 -36.80 -3.77
CA LEU A 399 -1.66 -36.07 -4.73
C LEU A 399 -1.16 -36.48 -6.13
N SER A 400 -1.38 -37.77 -6.42
CA SER A 400 -1.44 -38.28 -7.78
C SER A 400 -2.55 -37.53 -8.53
N ASN A 401 -2.19 -37.05 -9.72
CA ASN A 401 -3.10 -36.62 -10.78
C ASN A 401 -4.43 -37.38 -10.78
N ALA A 402 -5.53 -36.63 -10.76
CA ALA A 402 -6.80 -36.95 -11.41
C ALA A 402 -7.53 -35.64 -11.73
#